data_AF-A0A4Q4VA30-F1
#
_entry.id   AF-A0A4Q4VA30-F1
#
_cell.length_a   1.000
_cell.length_b   1.000
_cell.length_c   1.000
_cell.angle_alpha   90.00
_cell.angle_beta   90.00
_cell.angle_gamma   90.00
#
_symmetry.space_group_name_H-M   'P 1'
#
loop_
_entity.id
_entity.type
_entity.pdbx_description
1 polymer ?
#
loop_
_entity_poly.entity_id
_entity_poly.type
_entity_poly.pdbx_seq_one_letter_code
_entity_poly.pdbx_strand_id
1 'polypeptide(L)'
;MLSEKLEATYSFDVVIIGAGPAGLNSAYRLKTQLPGLTFTVLEGRDDIGGTWDLFRYPGIRSDSDLYTYGFTWHPWPFAKPIAEGHLIKSYLKDSVSRHGLSDSIHLHHKVIAADWSSKSQRWHLVVNHDGETKRFQARFIVLGAGYFDYQSPMKVEIPGLEGFAGKVIHPQFWPADYDYSGKKIAIIGSGSTATTLLPALAEKAARVTMVQRSPSYILRVMGRSGRSSWVWNYLSSSFRSFYQRLRHALMQALFVAFCHYFPARARDVMRKLTVSQLPEWIDYDRHFSPRYNPWEQRMCWDVNGSFFEALRTGKAGVATGRIETVTDGGIRMEDGSTVDADVIVTATGINMKIGADIDLRVDGERVVWGEKLAWNVTMIEGVPNMGFMFGYTNAAWTLGIDNAITILIRLIKFMECNGYASVVPRVPKEVKADTVRLFQLTSTSATRHEDTILPRGVERIFLGQQSQPDAPESPDGEHGRGAALGVVASNAPVRLVHDEPPAARPVLRSPGRLRERREVAEQARVPPDATPRKSGMTSSSARKYEPKARPCSRRTRAT
;
A
#
# COMPACT_ATOMS: atom_id res chain seq x y z
N MET A 1 -16.76 42.19 21.10
CA MET A 1 -17.07 40.77 21.29
C MET A 1 -17.51 40.21 19.95
N LEU A 2 -16.53 39.83 19.11
CA LEU A 2 -16.79 39.07 17.90
C LEU A 2 -17.10 37.65 18.36
N SER A 3 -18.30 37.18 18.03
CA SER A 3 -18.69 35.78 18.17
C SER A 3 -17.63 34.92 17.47
N GLU A 4 -16.77 34.25 18.27
CA GLU A 4 -16.17 33.00 17.85
C GLU A 4 -17.35 32.10 17.50
N LYS A 5 -17.66 31.99 16.20
CA LYS A 5 -18.43 30.86 15.71
C LYS A 5 -17.66 29.64 16.21
N LEU A 6 -18.22 28.92 17.19
CA LEU A 6 -17.74 27.60 17.57
C LEU A 6 -17.68 26.77 16.29
N GLU A 7 -16.49 26.62 15.71
CA GLU A 7 -16.29 25.78 14.54
C GLU A 7 -16.71 24.36 14.94
N ALA A 8 -17.73 23.84 14.26
CA ALA A 8 -18.22 22.49 14.52
C ALA A 8 -17.06 21.50 14.39
N THR A 9 -16.73 20.83 15.48
CA THR A 9 -15.68 19.81 15.51
C THR A 9 -16.32 18.44 15.38
N TYR A 10 -16.06 17.75 14.28
CA TYR A 10 -16.61 16.42 14.03
C TYR A 10 -15.75 15.36 14.73
N SER A 11 -16.34 14.48 15.53
CA SER A 11 -15.61 13.47 16.30
C SER A 11 -15.96 12.06 15.85
N PHE A 12 -14.94 11.24 15.61
CA PHE A 12 -15.06 9.84 15.21
C PHE A 12 -14.14 8.94 16.04
N ASP A 13 -14.36 7.62 16.00
CA ASP A 13 -13.37 6.68 16.51
C ASP A 13 -12.22 6.52 15.51
N VAL A 14 -12.52 6.45 14.21
CA VAL A 14 -11.53 6.31 13.15
C VAL A 14 -11.78 7.28 12.00
N VAL A 15 -10.75 8.01 11.57
CA VAL A 15 -10.77 8.77 10.30
C VAL A 15 -9.85 8.08 9.29
N ILE A 16 -10.41 7.63 8.18
CA ILE A 16 -9.66 7.10 7.03
C ILE A 16 -9.38 8.26 6.07
N ILE A 17 -8.14 8.36 5.59
CA ILE A 17 -7.72 9.43 4.69
C ILE A 17 -7.40 8.82 3.32
N GLY A 18 -8.17 9.21 2.30
CA GLY A 18 -8.12 8.72 0.92
C GLY A 18 -9.19 7.66 0.62
N ALA A 19 -9.91 7.85 -0.50
CA ALA A 19 -10.93 6.92 -1.01
C ALA A 19 -10.44 6.13 -2.25
N GLY A 20 -9.14 5.80 -2.26
CA GLY A 20 -8.58 4.79 -3.16
C GLY A 20 -8.81 3.36 -2.64
N PRO A 21 -8.31 2.33 -3.35
CA PRO A 21 -8.46 0.93 -2.94
C PRO A 21 -8.07 0.64 -1.49
N ALA A 22 -7.05 1.33 -0.96
CA ALA A 22 -6.60 1.20 0.42
C ALA A 22 -7.64 1.66 1.45
N GLY A 23 -8.17 2.87 1.26
CA GLY A 23 -9.19 3.42 2.14
C GLY A 23 -10.53 2.70 2.04
N LEU A 24 -10.94 2.31 0.82
CA LEU A 24 -12.18 1.56 0.61
C LEU A 24 -12.13 0.18 1.27
N ASN A 25 -11.00 -0.55 1.13
CA ASN A 25 -10.80 -1.80 1.86
C ASN A 25 -10.85 -1.58 3.37
N SER A 26 -10.23 -0.50 3.85
CA SER A 26 -10.20 -0.18 5.28
C SER A 26 -11.60 0.11 5.82
N ALA A 27 -12.39 0.91 5.10
CA ALA A 27 -13.77 1.23 5.45
C ALA A 27 -14.65 -0.03 5.55
N TYR A 28 -14.59 -0.90 4.55
CA TYR A 28 -15.31 -2.17 4.58
C TYR A 28 -14.93 -3.03 5.80
N ARG A 29 -13.62 -3.17 6.05
CA ARG A 29 -13.10 -4.00 7.14
C ARG A 29 -13.47 -3.44 8.52
N LEU A 30 -13.40 -2.12 8.71
CA LEU A 30 -13.86 -1.46 9.95
C LEU A 30 -15.37 -1.66 10.14
N LYS A 31 -16.19 -1.35 9.13
CA LYS A 31 -17.65 -1.49 9.20
C LYS A 31 -18.08 -2.90 9.58
N THR A 32 -17.45 -3.92 8.98
CA THR A 32 -17.85 -5.31 9.17
C THR A 32 -17.26 -5.98 10.41
N GLN A 33 -16.08 -5.55 10.86
CA GLN A 33 -15.39 -6.21 11.97
C GLN A 33 -15.41 -5.43 13.29
N LEU A 34 -15.74 -4.13 13.24
CA LEU A 34 -15.87 -3.21 14.37
C LEU A 34 -17.17 -2.39 14.25
N PRO A 35 -18.35 -3.04 14.18
CA PRO A 35 -19.62 -2.36 13.92
C PRO A 35 -20.06 -1.36 15.00
N GLY A 36 -19.44 -1.38 16.18
CA GLY A 36 -19.70 -0.42 17.25
C GLY A 36 -18.89 0.88 17.15
N LEU A 37 -17.95 0.97 16.21
CA LEU A 37 -17.10 2.16 16.04
C LEU A 37 -17.66 3.09 14.97
N THR A 38 -17.58 4.38 15.24
CA THR A 38 -17.86 5.44 14.28
C THR A 38 -16.64 5.70 13.41
N PHE A 39 -16.82 5.74 12.08
CA PHE A 39 -15.74 6.11 11.18
C PHE A 39 -16.22 6.97 10.02
N THR A 40 -15.28 7.67 9.40
CA THR A 40 -15.49 8.44 8.17
C THR A 40 -14.27 8.30 7.24
N VAL A 41 -14.47 8.49 5.94
CA VAL A 41 -13.44 8.50 4.89
C VAL A 41 -13.41 9.89 4.27
N LEU A 42 -12.25 10.54 4.30
CA LEU A 42 -12.04 11.87 3.73
C LEU A 42 -11.20 11.76 2.46
N GLU A 43 -11.73 12.22 1.33
CA GLU A 43 -11.06 12.23 0.02
C GLU A 43 -10.99 13.66 -0.50
N GLY A 44 -9.80 14.10 -0.90
CA GLY A 44 -9.59 15.46 -1.39
C GLY A 44 -10.08 15.69 -2.82
N ARG A 45 -10.31 14.62 -3.59
CA ARG A 45 -10.78 14.66 -4.97
C ARG A 45 -12.30 14.69 -5.06
N ASP A 46 -12.78 14.94 -6.28
CA ASP A 46 -14.18 14.98 -6.71
C ASP A 46 -14.79 13.59 -6.94
N ASP A 47 -13.97 12.54 -6.92
CA ASP A 47 -14.42 11.16 -7.13
C ASP A 47 -13.53 10.16 -6.37
N ILE A 48 -14.07 8.96 -6.17
CA ILE A 48 -13.32 7.84 -5.58
C ILE A 48 -12.44 7.16 -6.63
N GLY A 49 -11.47 6.37 -6.15
CA GLY A 49 -10.65 5.49 -6.99
C GLY A 49 -9.14 5.72 -6.87
N GLY A 50 -8.72 6.85 -6.30
CA GLY A 50 -7.32 7.20 -6.11
C GLY A 50 -6.57 7.20 -7.44
N THR A 51 -5.55 6.35 -7.57
CA THR A 51 -4.76 6.15 -8.80
C THR A 51 -5.61 5.96 -10.06
N TRP A 52 -6.75 5.26 -9.95
CA TRP A 52 -7.63 4.95 -11.09
C TRP A 52 -8.53 6.12 -11.52
N ASP A 53 -8.64 7.14 -10.68
CA ASP A 53 -9.24 8.42 -11.07
C ASP A 53 -8.18 9.44 -11.52
N LEU A 54 -7.00 9.41 -10.90
CA LEU A 54 -5.88 10.31 -11.19
C LEU A 54 -5.32 10.11 -12.61
N PHE A 55 -4.96 8.87 -12.96
CA PHE A 55 -4.32 8.59 -14.24
C PHE A 55 -5.34 8.33 -15.34
N ARG A 56 -5.30 9.18 -16.38
CA ARG A 56 -6.25 9.16 -17.51
C ARG A 56 -5.59 9.01 -18.88
N TYR A 57 -4.33 8.62 -18.92
CA TYR A 57 -3.61 8.42 -20.18
C TYR A 57 -4.11 7.17 -20.95
N PRO A 58 -3.99 7.14 -22.29
CA PRO A 58 -4.47 6.05 -23.12
C PRO A 58 -3.89 4.68 -22.71
N GLY A 59 -4.76 3.69 -22.59
CA GLY A 59 -4.37 2.32 -22.27
C GLY A 59 -4.12 2.03 -20.78
N ILE A 60 -4.28 3.02 -19.88
CA ILE A 60 -4.10 2.84 -18.42
C ILE A 60 -4.80 1.55 -17.93
N ARG A 61 -4.05 0.70 -17.25
CA ARG A 61 -4.48 -0.62 -16.78
C ARG A 61 -3.71 -1.05 -15.55
N SER A 62 -4.17 -2.11 -14.91
CA SER A 62 -3.43 -2.78 -13.84
C SER A 62 -2.35 -3.72 -14.37
N ASP A 63 -1.16 -3.65 -13.76
CA ASP A 63 -0.08 -4.64 -13.95
C ASP A 63 -0.21 -5.85 -13.01
N SER A 64 -1.22 -5.85 -12.14
CA SER A 64 -1.59 -6.98 -11.30
C SER A 64 -2.94 -7.55 -11.76
N ASP A 65 -3.12 -8.86 -11.63
CA ASP A 65 -4.41 -9.46 -11.92
C ASP A 65 -5.46 -9.02 -10.90
N LEU A 66 -6.69 -8.81 -11.35
CA LEU A 66 -7.80 -8.37 -10.52
C LEU A 66 -8.39 -9.51 -9.66
N TYR A 67 -7.98 -10.77 -9.85
CA TYR A 67 -8.35 -11.82 -8.91
C TYR A 67 -7.58 -11.70 -7.59
N THR A 68 -6.35 -11.20 -7.62
CA THR A 68 -5.54 -10.90 -6.44
C THR A 68 -5.62 -9.44 -6.01
N TYR A 69 -5.72 -8.50 -6.97
CA TYR A 69 -5.87 -7.07 -6.70
C TYR A 69 -7.27 -6.69 -6.22
N GLY A 70 -8.31 -7.37 -6.71
CA GLY A 70 -9.68 -7.17 -6.24
C GLY A 70 -9.84 -7.51 -4.76
N PHE A 71 -10.86 -6.93 -4.14
CA PHE A 71 -11.20 -7.17 -2.74
C PHE A 71 -11.70 -8.59 -2.51
N THR A 72 -11.26 -9.23 -1.43
CA THR A 72 -11.73 -10.59 -1.08
C THR A 72 -13.23 -10.65 -0.80
N TRP A 73 -13.77 -9.54 -0.29
CA TRP A 73 -15.18 -9.38 0.08
C TRP A 73 -16.05 -8.88 -1.07
N HIS A 74 -15.45 -8.53 -2.19
CA HIS A 74 -16.14 -8.18 -3.42
C HIS A 74 -15.32 -8.67 -4.62
N PRO A 75 -15.30 -9.99 -4.90
CA PRO A 75 -14.42 -10.55 -5.91
C PRO A 75 -14.62 -9.96 -7.30
N TRP A 76 -13.55 -9.87 -8.07
CA TRP A 76 -13.60 -9.38 -9.45
C TRP A 76 -14.54 -10.24 -10.32
N PRO A 77 -15.56 -9.64 -10.96
CA PRO A 77 -16.61 -10.41 -11.61
C PRO A 77 -16.27 -10.83 -13.04
N PHE A 78 -15.19 -10.33 -13.64
CA PHE A 78 -14.89 -10.53 -15.06
C PHE A 78 -13.84 -11.63 -15.31
N ALA A 79 -13.92 -12.24 -16.50
CA ALA A 79 -12.98 -13.27 -16.95
C ALA A 79 -11.61 -12.72 -17.39
N LYS A 80 -11.50 -11.40 -17.62
CA LYS A 80 -10.26 -10.70 -17.96
C LYS A 80 -9.57 -10.31 -16.64
N PRO A 81 -8.48 -10.97 -16.22
CA PRO A 81 -7.76 -10.61 -14.99
C PRO A 81 -7.08 -9.25 -15.09
N ILE A 82 -6.61 -8.83 -16.26
CA ILE A 82 -5.98 -7.52 -16.44
C ILE A 82 -7.02 -6.53 -16.94
N ALA A 83 -7.35 -5.54 -16.11
CA ALA A 83 -8.42 -4.60 -16.37
C ALA A 83 -7.89 -3.19 -16.65
N GLU A 84 -8.62 -2.47 -17.51
CA GLU A 84 -8.38 -1.06 -17.81
C GLU A 84 -8.87 -0.18 -16.65
N GLY A 85 -8.28 1.00 -16.50
CA GLY A 85 -8.50 1.87 -15.35
C GLY A 85 -9.97 2.23 -15.14
N HIS A 86 -10.73 2.47 -16.21
CA HIS A 86 -12.16 2.77 -16.12
C HIS A 86 -12.98 1.60 -15.55
N LEU A 87 -12.66 0.35 -15.92
CA LEU A 87 -13.34 -0.84 -15.38
C LEU A 87 -13.01 -1.02 -13.89
N ILE A 88 -11.77 -0.74 -13.49
CA ILE A 88 -11.36 -0.80 -12.08
C ILE A 88 -12.09 0.28 -11.29
N LYS A 89 -12.18 1.51 -11.80
CA LYS A 89 -12.94 2.59 -11.17
C LYS A 89 -14.42 2.23 -11.01
N SER A 90 -15.06 1.68 -12.04
CA SER A 90 -16.44 1.20 -11.98
C SER A 90 -16.62 0.08 -10.95
N TYR A 91 -15.69 -0.86 -10.86
CA TYR A 91 -15.69 -1.91 -9.85
C TYR A 91 -15.56 -1.35 -8.42
N LEU A 92 -14.73 -0.33 -8.20
CA LEU A 92 -14.64 0.33 -6.90
C LEU A 92 -15.95 1.02 -6.52
N LYS A 93 -16.60 1.71 -7.47
CA LYS A 93 -17.93 2.31 -7.26
C LYS A 93 -19.01 1.27 -6.95
N ASP A 94 -19.04 0.16 -7.69
CA ASP A 94 -19.94 -0.96 -7.43
C ASP A 94 -19.70 -1.53 -6.02
N SER A 95 -18.43 -1.68 -5.61
CA SER A 95 -18.08 -2.16 -4.27
C SER A 95 -18.58 -1.22 -3.16
N VAL A 96 -18.47 0.10 -3.34
CA VAL A 96 -18.96 1.10 -2.38
C VAL A 96 -20.48 1.04 -2.26
N SER A 97 -21.17 1.00 -3.41
CA SER A 97 -22.63 0.96 -3.46
C SER A 97 -23.19 -0.31 -2.85
N ARG A 98 -22.67 -1.49 -3.22
CA ARG A 98 -23.21 -2.79 -2.76
C ARG A 98 -23.03 -3.03 -1.27
N HIS A 99 -21.98 -2.45 -0.68
CA HIS A 99 -21.65 -2.64 0.73
C HIS A 99 -22.04 -1.43 1.60
N GLY A 100 -22.76 -0.46 1.02
CA GLY A 100 -23.31 0.71 1.72
C GLY A 100 -22.23 1.57 2.38
N LEU A 101 -21.15 1.86 1.66
CA LEU A 101 -20.05 2.70 2.17
C LEU A 101 -20.19 4.18 1.78
N SER A 102 -21.13 4.50 0.88
CA SER A 102 -21.29 5.85 0.32
C SER A 102 -21.45 6.94 1.39
N ASP A 103 -22.29 6.71 2.40
CA ASP A 103 -22.60 7.70 3.43
C ASP A 103 -21.40 8.00 4.36
N SER A 104 -20.40 7.13 4.37
CA SER A 104 -19.18 7.31 5.15
C SER A 104 -18.06 8.01 4.37
N ILE A 105 -18.25 8.30 3.07
CA ILE A 105 -17.22 8.88 2.21
C ILE A 105 -17.57 10.35 1.91
N HIS A 106 -16.68 11.25 2.30
CA HIS A 106 -16.78 12.66 1.98
C HIS A 106 -15.69 13.05 0.97
N LEU A 107 -16.16 13.35 -0.25
CA LEU A 107 -15.35 13.92 -1.33
C LEU A 107 -15.10 15.41 -1.07
N HIS A 108 -14.14 16.01 -1.78
CA HIS A 108 -13.73 17.41 -1.55
C HIS A 108 -13.28 17.71 -0.11
N HIS A 109 -12.82 16.72 0.66
CA HIS A 109 -12.31 16.87 2.02
C HIS A 109 -10.82 16.53 2.05
N LYS A 110 -9.98 17.51 1.71
CA LYS A 110 -8.53 17.35 1.71
C LYS A 110 -7.97 17.58 3.11
N VAL A 111 -7.49 16.53 3.77
CA VAL A 111 -6.74 16.68 5.02
C VAL A 111 -5.40 17.38 4.73
N ILE A 112 -5.11 18.46 5.44
CA ILE A 112 -3.87 19.24 5.27
C ILE A 112 -2.91 19.12 6.46
N ALA A 113 -3.44 18.87 7.67
CA ALA A 113 -2.65 18.66 8.87
C ALA A 113 -3.34 17.65 9.80
N ALA A 114 -2.53 16.90 10.54
CA ALA A 114 -2.99 15.99 11.58
C ALA A 114 -2.01 15.99 12.76
N ASP A 115 -2.49 16.33 13.95
CA ASP A 115 -1.68 16.42 15.16
C ASP A 115 -2.25 15.51 16.25
N TRP A 116 -1.44 14.56 16.72
CA TRP A 116 -1.81 13.74 17.87
C TRP A 116 -1.62 14.52 19.16
N SER A 117 -2.66 14.63 19.98
CA SER A 117 -2.54 15.16 21.33
C SER A 117 -2.52 14.03 22.35
N SER A 118 -1.38 13.88 23.02
CA SER A 118 -1.21 13.00 24.17
C SER A 118 -2.04 13.43 25.37
N LYS A 119 -2.39 14.70 25.50
CA LYS A 119 -3.31 15.18 26.54
C LYS A 119 -4.73 14.65 26.33
N SER A 120 -5.26 14.74 25.12
CA SER A 120 -6.62 14.29 24.80
C SER A 120 -6.71 12.84 24.32
N GLN A 121 -5.57 12.19 24.06
CA GLN A 121 -5.47 10.87 23.44
C GLN A 121 -6.24 10.79 22.11
N ARG A 122 -6.12 11.84 21.29
CA ARG A 122 -6.85 11.99 20.02
C ARG A 122 -6.01 12.72 18.98
N TRP A 123 -6.25 12.37 17.73
CA TRP A 123 -5.84 13.12 16.56
C TRP A 123 -6.76 14.32 16.36
N HIS A 124 -6.18 15.48 16.06
CA HIS A 124 -6.86 16.69 15.61
C HIS A 124 -6.47 16.92 14.15
N LEU A 125 -7.46 16.93 13.25
CA LEU A 125 -7.24 17.08 11.83
C LEU A 125 -7.78 18.42 11.34
N VAL A 126 -7.01 19.06 10.47
CA VAL A 126 -7.42 20.24 9.71
C VAL A 126 -7.71 19.80 8.28
N VAL A 127 -8.91 20.10 7.81
CA VAL A 127 -9.43 19.64 6.53
C VAL A 127 -9.85 20.85 5.71
N ASN A 128 -9.30 20.99 4.50
CA ASN A 128 -9.78 21.93 3.52
C ASN A 128 -10.95 21.31 2.75
N HIS A 129 -12.07 22.03 2.72
CA HIS A 129 -13.25 21.69 1.96
C HIS A 129 -13.64 22.87 1.09
N ASP A 130 -13.25 22.81 -0.18
CA ASP A 130 -13.52 23.86 -1.18
C ASP A 130 -13.15 25.28 -0.70
N GLY A 131 -12.00 25.39 -0.02
CA GLY A 131 -11.51 26.65 0.54
C GLY A 131 -11.90 26.90 2.01
N GLU A 132 -12.92 26.22 2.53
CA GLU A 132 -13.31 26.30 3.93
C GLU A 132 -12.47 25.37 4.81
N THR A 133 -12.12 25.83 6.01
CA THR A 133 -11.42 24.99 7.00
C THR A 133 -12.43 24.29 7.90
N LYS A 134 -12.36 22.96 7.96
CA LYS A 134 -13.13 22.12 8.88
C LYS A 134 -12.21 21.39 9.85
N ARG A 135 -12.69 21.15 11.07
CA ARG A 135 -11.95 20.45 12.13
C ARG A 135 -12.56 19.10 12.45
N PHE A 136 -11.70 18.09 12.51
CA PHE A 136 -12.08 16.73 12.87
C PHE A 136 -11.24 16.25 14.04
N GLN A 137 -11.79 15.34 14.84
CA GLN A 137 -11.09 14.63 15.88
C GLN A 137 -11.30 13.11 15.74
N ALA A 138 -10.26 12.34 16.02
CA ALA A 138 -10.33 10.88 15.93
C ALA A 138 -9.50 10.18 17.00
N ARG A 139 -9.90 8.99 17.44
CA ARG A 139 -9.03 8.14 18.28
C ARG A 139 -7.91 7.52 17.44
N PHE A 140 -8.23 7.14 16.21
CA PHE A 140 -7.31 6.58 15.23
C PHE A 140 -7.40 7.31 13.90
N ILE A 141 -6.29 7.35 13.18
CA ILE A 141 -6.29 7.70 11.75
C ILE A 141 -5.76 6.52 10.94
N VAL A 142 -6.29 6.34 9.73
CA VAL A 142 -5.83 5.32 8.77
C VAL A 142 -5.44 6.01 7.46
N LEU A 143 -4.15 6.00 7.15
CA LEU A 143 -3.61 6.59 5.93
C LEU A 143 -3.76 5.62 4.76
N GLY A 144 -4.77 5.86 3.93
CA GLY A 144 -5.06 5.17 2.68
C GLY A 144 -4.80 6.02 1.43
N ALA A 145 -4.08 7.13 1.57
CA ALA A 145 -3.93 8.15 0.54
C ALA A 145 -2.88 7.82 -0.56
N GLY A 146 -2.18 6.68 -0.44
CA GLY A 146 -1.15 6.26 -1.37
C GLY A 146 0.18 7.02 -1.18
N TYR A 147 1.03 6.96 -2.19
CA TYR A 147 2.41 7.47 -2.16
C TYR A 147 2.79 8.29 -3.40
N PHE A 148 1.84 8.65 -4.25
CA PHE A 148 2.10 9.47 -5.43
C PHE A 148 1.80 10.94 -5.13
N ASP A 149 2.66 11.83 -5.62
CA ASP A 149 2.36 13.25 -5.69
C ASP A 149 1.33 13.48 -6.80
N TYR A 150 0.16 14.00 -6.45
CA TYR A 150 -0.92 14.26 -7.42
C TYR A 150 -0.74 15.58 -8.16
N GLN A 151 0.09 16.48 -7.64
CA GLN A 151 0.21 17.87 -8.11
C GLN A 151 1.40 18.06 -9.05
N SER A 152 2.51 17.38 -8.77
CA SER A 152 3.75 17.56 -9.53
C SER A 152 4.24 16.25 -10.15
N PRO A 153 4.64 16.26 -11.44
CA PRO A 153 5.29 15.12 -12.04
C PRO A 153 6.71 14.97 -11.50
N MET A 154 7.36 13.83 -11.78
CA MET A 154 8.79 13.72 -11.50
C MET A 154 9.57 14.68 -12.40
N LYS A 155 10.33 15.59 -11.79
CA LYS A 155 11.22 16.48 -12.53
C LYS A 155 12.41 15.68 -13.09
N VAL A 156 12.48 15.63 -14.42
CA VAL A 156 13.60 15.09 -15.16
C VAL A 156 14.05 16.16 -16.14
N GLU A 157 15.31 16.55 -16.04
CA GLU A 157 15.92 17.49 -16.98
C GLU A 157 16.18 16.75 -18.29
N ILE A 158 15.58 17.25 -19.37
CA ILE A 158 15.75 16.76 -20.73
C ILE A 158 16.28 17.95 -21.53
N PRO A 159 17.55 17.93 -21.99
CA PRO A 159 18.16 19.09 -22.65
C PRO A 159 17.36 19.54 -23.87
N GLY A 160 17.09 20.85 -23.98
CA GLY A 160 16.42 21.46 -25.14
C GLY A 160 14.90 21.25 -25.19
N LEU A 161 14.28 20.61 -24.19
CA LEU A 161 12.86 20.28 -24.21
C LEU A 161 11.97 21.53 -24.30
N GLU A 162 12.38 22.62 -23.67
CA GLU A 162 11.76 23.94 -23.74
C GLU A 162 11.72 24.55 -25.14
N GLY A 163 12.61 24.12 -26.05
CA GLY A 163 12.68 24.56 -27.45
C GLY A 163 11.85 23.71 -28.41
N PHE A 164 11.18 22.66 -27.94
CA PHE A 164 10.36 21.79 -28.80
C PHE A 164 9.13 22.54 -29.34
N ALA A 165 8.96 22.56 -30.66
CA ALA A 165 7.83 23.26 -31.28
C ALA A 165 6.50 22.51 -31.14
N GLY A 166 6.56 21.19 -30.91
CA GLY A 166 5.41 20.32 -30.74
C GLY A 166 4.85 20.31 -29.32
N LYS A 167 3.96 19.34 -29.04
CA LYS A 167 3.32 19.20 -27.72
C LYS A 167 4.13 18.32 -26.78
N VAL A 168 4.46 18.80 -25.59
CA VAL A 168 4.97 17.97 -24.49
C VAL A 168 3.84 17.56 -23.57
N ILE A 169 3.72 16.26 -23.28
CA ILE A 169 2.68 15.70 -22.39
C ILE A 169 3.33 14.79 -21.35
N HIS A 170 3.06 15.05 -20.08
CA HIS A 170 3.38 14.10 -19.02
C HIS A 170 2.16 13.17 -18.79
N PRO A 171 2.32 11.83 -18.77
CA PRO A 171 1.18 10.89 -18.66
C PRO A 171 0.26 11.12 -17.45
N GLN A 172 0.81 11.63 -16.35
CA GLN A 172 0.04 12.00 -15.15
C GLN A 172 -1.03 13.07 -15.41
N PHE A 173 -0.78 13.99 -16.36
CA PHE A 173 -1.65 15.12 -16.67
C PHE A 173 -2.14 15.03 -18.12
N TRP A 174 -2.47 13.82 -18.55
CA TRP A 174 -2.95 13.60 -19.90
C TRP A 174 -4.24 14.40 -20.16
N PRO A 175 -4.28 15.28 -21.19
CA PRO A 175 -5.48 16.06 -21.47
C PRO A 175 -6.61 15.16 -21.98
N ALA A 176 -7.82 15.35 -21.45
CA ALA A 176 -8.96 14.47 -21.73
C ALA A 176 -9.30 14.38 -23.23
N ASP A 177 -9.24 15.51 -23.94
CA ASP A 177 -9.69 15.63 -25.33
C ASP A 177 -8.54 15.77 -26.33
N TYR A 178 -7.35 15.26 -25.99
CA TYR A 178 -6.19 15.35 -26.88
C TYR A 178 -6.26 14.34 -28.03
N ASP A 179 -6.42 14.84 -29.25
CA ASP A 179 -6.32 14.03 -30.47
C ASP A 179 -4.87 13.92 -30.96
N TYR A 180 -4.36 12.70 -30.98
CA TYR A 180 -3.01 12.35 -31.43
C TYR A 180 -3.03 11.58 -32.77
N SER A 181 -4.16 11.57 -33.48
CA SER A 181 -4.31 10.87 -34.75
C SER A 181 -3.34 11.42 -35.81
N GLY A 182 -2.65 10.52 -36.51
CA GLY A 182 -1.70 10.88 -37.56
C GLY A 182 -0.42 11.59 -37.09
N LYS A 183 -0.21 11.76 -35.78
CA LYS A 183 1.00 12.40 -35.23
C LYS A 183 2.16 11.40 -35.11
N LYS A 184 3.40 11.89 -35.22
CA LYS A 184 4.61 11.19 -34.77
C LYS A 184 4.81 11.45 -33.28
N ILE A 185 4.94 10.40 -32.48
CA ILE A 185 5.04 10.52 -31.02
C ILE A 185 6.33 9.88 -30.53
N ALA A 186 7.13 10.62 -29.76
CA ALA A 186 8.26 10.08 -29.02
C ALA A 186 7.90 9.91 -27.54
N ILE A 187 8.00 8.67 -27.02
CA ILE A 187 7.79 8.37 -25.60
C ILE A 187 9.15 8.25 -24.93
N ILE A 188 9.50 9.18 -24.04
CA ILE A 188 10.76 9.15 -23.29
C ILE A 188 10.54 8.32 -22.02
N GLY A 189 11.14 7.14 -21.97
CA GLY A 189 11.04 6.18 -20.87
C GLY A 189 10.75 4.75 -21.35
N SER A 190 11.10 3.76 -20.54
CA SER A 190 10.93 2.32 -20.82
C SER A 190 10.13 1.55 -19.77
N GLY A 191 9.58 2.24 -18.77
CA GLY A 191 8.81 1.62 -17.69
C GLY A 191 7.42 1.15 -18.12
N SER A 192 6.62 0.71 -17.13
CA SER A 192 5.25 0.23 -17.34
C SER A 192 4.37 1.25 -18.07
N THR A 193 4.48 2.54 -17.73
CA THR A 193 3.73 3.62 -18.40
C THR A 193 4.03 3.68 -19.89
N ALA A 194 5.31 3.58 -20.30
CA ALA A 194 5.70 3.58 -21.70
C ALA A 194 5.22 2.31 -22.43
N THR A 195 5.37 1.14 -21.79
CA THR A 195 4.88 -0.15 -22.32
C THR A 195 3.36 -0.17 -22.49
N THR A 196 2.65 0.60 -21.66
CA THR A 196 1.19 0.75 -21.73
C THR A 196 0.76 1.72 -22.82
N LEU A 197 1.43 2.87 -22.90
CA LEU A 197 1.13 3.93 -23.87
C LEU A 197 1.43 3.52 -25.30
N LEU A 198 2.58 2.90 -25.55
CA LEU A 198 3.05 2.61 -26.92
C LEU A 198 1.98 1.91 -27.78
N PRO A 199 1.40 0.76 -27.36
CA PRO A 199 0.38 0.11 -28.18
C PRO A 199 -0.91 0.93 -28.30
N ALA A 200 -1.35 1.60 -27.23
CA ALA A 200 -2.58 2.41 -27.25
C ALA A 200 -2.46 3.66 -28.14
N LEU A 201 -1.27 4.26 -28.19
CA LEU A 201 -0.99 5.40 -29.06
C LEU A 201 -0.82 4.96 -30.52
N ALA A 202 -0.18 3.80 -30.75
CA ALA A 202 0.05 3.25 -32.09
C ALA A 202 -1.24 2.88 -32.85
N GLU A 203 -2.39 2.80 -32.18
CA GLU A 203 -3.68 2.59 -32.84
C GLU A 203 -4.06 3.75 -33.77
N LYS A 204 -3.76 5.01 -33.38
CA LYS A 204 -4.18 6.23 -34.11
C LYS A 204 -3.02 7.09 -34.60
N ALA A 205 -1.89 7.06 -33.92
CA ALA A 205 -0.70 7.83 -34.31
C ALA A 205 -0.14 7.35 -35.65
N ALA A 206 0.54 8.24 -36.39
CA ALA A 206 1.25 7.84 -37.60
C ALA A 206 2.45 6.95 -37.27
N ARG A 207 3.17 7.26 -36.19
CA ARG A 207 4.28 6.46 -35.68
C ARG A 207 4.53 6.74 -34.20
N VAL A 208 4.89 5.73 -33.43
CA VAL A 208 5.25 5.87 -32.02
C VAL A 208 6.65 5.31 -31.76
N THR A 209 7.57 6.14 -31.29
CA THR A 209 8.94 5.71 -30.97
C THR A 209 9.18 5.77 -29.47
N MET A 210 9.50 4.64 -28.84
CA MET A 210 9.95 4.61 -27.46
C MET A 210 11.44 4.95 -27.39
N VAL A 211 11.78 6.06 -26.74
CA VAL A 211 13.16 6.49 -26.49
C VAL A 211 13.55 6.07 -25.08
N GLN A 212 14.56 5.20 -24.99
CA GLN A 212 14.97 4.62 -23.72
C GLN A 212 16.49 4.69 -23.52
N ARG A 213 16.89 4.96 -22.27
CA ARG A 213 18.30 4.87 -21.85
C ARG A 213 18.70 3.46 -21.47
N SER A 214 17.81 2.75 -20.78
CA SER A 214 18.05 1.40 -20.28
C SER A 214 16.82 0.54 -20.56
N PRO A 215 16.98 -0.62 -21.23
CA PRO A 215 15.87 -1.53 -21.47
C PRO A 215 15.22 -2.02 -20.18
N SER A 216 13.93 -2.34 -20.26
CA SER A 216 13.18 -3.04 -19.22
C SER A 216 12.71 -4.41 -19.70
N TYR A 217 12.49 -5.34 -18.77
CA TYR A 217 11.88 -6.62 -19.12
C TYR A 217 10.41 -6.42 -19.49
N ILE A 218 10.06 -6.71 -20.75
CA ILE A 218 8.70 -6.68 -21.27
C ILE A 218 8.30 -8.12 -21.63
N LEU A 219 7.28 -8.64 -20.98
CA LEU A 219 6.79 -9.99 -21.23
C LEU A 219 5.34 -9.97 -21.67
N ARG A 220 5.05 -10.76 -22.71
CA ARG A 220 3.69 -10.99 -23.17
C ARG A 220 2.91 -11.79 -22.13
N VAL A 221 1.73 -11.27 -21.76
CA VAL A 221 0.74 -11.96 -20.92
C VAL A 221 -0.58 -12.06 -21.67
N MET A 222 -1.28 -13.18 -21.51
CA MET A 222 -2.62 -13.32 -22.10
C MET A 222 -3.64 -12.60 -21.22
N GLY A 223 -4.39 -11.68 -21.80
CA GLY A 223 -5.38 -10.88 -21.08
C GLY A 223 -6.61 -11.68 -20.63
N ARG A 224 -6.81 -12.90 -21.13
CA ARG A 224 -7.89 -13.81 -20.70
C ARG A 224 -7.26 -15.04 -20.04
N SER A 225 -7.78 -15.45 -18.88
CA SER A 225 -7.56 -16.83 -18.44
C SER A 225 -8.19 -17.77 -19.48
N GLY A 226 -7.51 -18.86 -19.85
CA GLY A 226 -7.95 -19.78 -20.91
C GLY A 226 -9.39 -20.32 -20.72
N ARG A 227 -9.92 -20.98 -21.76
CA ARG A 227 -11.32 -21.45 -21.81
C ARG A 227 -11.75 -22.05 -20.48
N SER A 228 -12.74 -21.43 -19.86
CA SER A 228 -13.46 -21.96 -18.71
C SER A 228 -13.99 -23.35 -19.10
N SER A 229 -13.31 -24.42 -18.66
CA SER A 229 -13.88 -25.76 -18.64
C SER A 229 -15.33 -25.71 -18.15
N TRP A 230 -16.23 -26.46 -18.80
CA TRP A 230 -17.64 -26.55 -18.43
C TRP A 230 -17.84 -26.86 -16.93
N VAL A 231 -16.86 -27.54 -16.33
CA VAL A 231 -16.78 -27.85 -14.89
C VAL A 231 -16.86 -26.60 -14.00
N TRP A 232 -16.33 -25.45 -14.45
CA TRP A 232 -16.39 -24.20 -13.68
C TRP A 232 -17.82 -23.69 -13.48
N ASN A 233 -18.75 -24.03 -14.37
CA ASN A 233 -20.14 -23.59 -14.24
C ASN A 233 -20.87 -24.28 -13.07
N TYR A 234 -20.38 -25.45 -12.63
CA TYR A 234 -20.97 -26.25 -11.54
C TYR A 234 -20.44 -25.87 -10.16
N LEU A 235 -19.35 -25.11 -10.07
CA LEU A 235 -18.78 -24.66 -8.80
C LEU A 235 -19.51 -23.42 -8.28
N SER A 236 -19.59 -23.23 -6.96
CA SER A 236 -20.13 -21.97 -6.40
C SER A 236 -19.26 -20.77 -6.79
N SER A 237 -19.86 -19.59 -6.94
CA SER A 237 -19.14 -18.35 -7.27
C SER A 237 -18.02 -18.05 -6.27
N SER A 238 -18.25 -18.34 -4.99
CA SER A 238 -17.26 -18.19 -3.92
C SER A 238 -16.06 -19.11 -4.10
N PHE A 239 -16.28 -20.40 -4.43
CA PHE A 239 -15.18 -21.34 -4.66
C PHE A 239 -14.39 -21.00 -5.92
N ARG A 240 -15.07 -20.61 -7.01
CA ARG A 240 -14.40 -20.14 -8.23
C ARG A 240 -13.48 -18.94 -7.94
N SER A 241 -14.00 -17.95 -7.21
CA SER A 241 -13.24 -16.74 -6.85
C SER A 241 -12.05 -17.06 -5.96
N PHE A 242 -12.25 -17.93 -4.96
CA PHE A 242 -11.18 -18.40 -4.09
C PHE A 242 -10.08 -19.14 -4.87
N TYR A 243 -10.46 -20.10 -5.72
CA TYR A 243 -9.53 -20.85 -6.55
C TYR A 243 -8.74 -19.92 -7.49
N GLN A 244 -9.41 -19.00 -8.17
CA GLN A 244 -8.74 -18.08 -9.09
C GLN A 244 -7.74 -17.20 -8.35
N ARG A 245 -8.14 -16.63 -7.20
CA ARG A 245 -7.23 -15.85 -6.36
C ARG A 245 -6.04 -16.67 -5.88
N LEU A 246 -6.27 -17.89 -5.38
CA LEU A 246 -5.20 -18.77 -4.90
C LEU A 246 -4.25 -19.15 -6.03
N ARG A 247 -4.77 -19.57 -7.19
CA ARG A 247 -3.98 -19.94 -8.36
C ARG A 247 -3.13 -18.78 -8.84
N HIS A 248 -3.70 -17.59 -8.97
CA HIS A 248 -2.97 -16.40 -9.43
C HIS A 248 -1.92 -15.94 -8.41
N ALA A 249 -2.26 -15.90 -7.13
CA ALA A 249 -1.31 -15.57 -6.07
C ALA A 249 -0.14 -16.57 -6.02
N LEU A 250 -0.42 -17.87 -6.12
CA LEU A 250 0.61 -18.91 -6.12
C LEU A 250 1.48 -18.83 -7.37
N MET A 251 0.89 -18.68 -8.55
CA MET A 251 1.68 -18.55 -9.79
C MET A 251 2.57 -17.31 -9.78
N GLN A 252 2.09 -16.18 -9.26
CA GLN A 252 2.90 -14.98 -9.09
C GLN A 252 4.03 -15.22 -8.10
N ALA A 253 3.74 -15.82 -6.94
CA ALA A 253 4.75 -16.12 -5.92
C ALA A 253 5.83 -17.07 -6.46
N LEU A 254 5.44 -18.14 -7.17
CA LEU A 254 6.36 -19.08 -7.80
C LEU A 254 7.21 -18.41 -8.88
N PHE A 255 6.62 -17.51 -9.69
CA PHE A 255 7.36 -16.78 -10.71
C PHE A 255 8.39 -15.82 -10.12
N VAL A 256 8.01 -15.07 -9.08
CA VAL A 256 8.91 -14.17 -8.33
C VAL A 256 10.02 -14.99 -7.66
N ALA A 257 9.68 -16.10 -7.00
CA ALA A 257 10.65 -17.01 -6.41
C ALA A 257 11.62 -17.56 -7.46
N PHE A 258 11.13 -17.99 -8.63
CA PHE A 258 11.98 -18.45 -9.73
C PHE A 258 12.97 -17.36 -10.18
N CYS A 259 12.52 -16.10 -10.30
CA CYS A 259 13.39 -14.99 -10.68
C CYS A 259 14.46 -14.69 -9.63
N HIS A 260 14.13 -14.79 -8.33
CA HIS A 260 15.08 -14.55 -7.26
C HIS A 260 16.07 -15.71 -7.05
N TYR A 261 15.60 -16.96 -7.04
CA TYR A 261 16.44 -18.12 -6.76
C TYR A 261 17.21 -18.62 -7.99
N PHE A 262 16.73 -18.35 -9.21
CA PHE A 262 17.36 -18.79 -10.45
C PHE A 262 17.47 -17.65 -11.49
N PRO A 263 18.12 -16.51 -11.16
CA PRO A 263 18.09 -15.30 -11.98
C PRO A 263 18.67 -15.50 -13.38
N ALA A 264 19.77 -16.27 -13.53
CA ALA A 264 20.36 -16.55 -14.83
C ALA A 264 19.40 -17.33 -15.75
N ARG A 265 18.75 -18.38 -15.23
CA ARG A 265 17.75 -19.13 -16.00
C ARG A 265 16.52 -18.30 -16.30
N ALA A 266 16.09 -17.45 -15.36
CA ALA A 266 14.99 -16.54 -15.60
C ALA A 266 15.30 -15.58 -16.75
N ARG A 267 16.52 -15.01 -16.81
CA ARG A 267 16.99 -14.19 -17.92
C ARG A 267 16.94 -14.93 -19.27
N ASP A 268 17.43 -16.17 -19.32
CA ASP A 268 17.41 -16.98 -20.54
C ASP A 268 15.98 -17.26 -21.04
N VAL A 269 15.08 -17.61 -20.12
CA VAL A 269 13.66 -17.85 -20.45
C VAL A 269 13.02 -16.57 -20.99
N MET A 270 13.25 -15.43 -20.33
CA MET A 270 12.69 -14.15 -20.76
C MET A 270 13.24 -13.70 -22.11
N ARG A 271 14.54 -13.90 -22.36
CA ARG A 271 15.16 -13.64 -23.66
C ARG A 271 14.48 -14.45 -24.76
N LYS A 272 14.36 -15.77 -24.57
CA LYS A 272 13.69 -16.67 -25.54
C LYS A 272 12.25 -16.23 -25.84
N LEU A 273 11.48 -15.92 -24.79
CA LEU A 273 10.10 -15.47 -24.94
C LEU A 273 10.03 -14.13 -25.70
N THR A 274 10.90 -13.17 -25.38
CA THR A 274 10.90 -11.85 -26.02
C THR A 274 11.34 -11.95 -27.48
N VAL A 275 12.46 -12.63 -27.77
CA VAL A 275 12.96 -12.84 -29.13
C VAL A 275 11.89 -13.49 -30.03
N SER A 276 11.12 -14.45 -29.49
CA SER A 276 10.03 -15.08 -30.26
C SER A 276 8.90 -14.14 -30.69
N GLN A 277 8.79 -12.95 -30.07
CA GLN A 277 7.78 -11.95 -30.41
C GLN A 277 8.33 -10.80 -31.25
N LEU A 278 9.66 -10.65 -31.31
CA LEU A 278 10.31 -9.56 -32.02
C LEU A 278 10.39 -9.86 -33.53
N PRO A 279 10.23 -8.83 -34.38
CA PRO A 279 10.58 -8.96 -35.79
C PRO A 279 12.10 -9.10 -35.97
N GLU A 280 12.53 -9.76 -37.05
CA GLU A 280 13.94 -10.10 -37.30
C GLU A 280 14.88 -8.88 -37.35
N TRP A 281 14.38 -7.71 -37.75
CA TRP A 281 15.18 -6.49 -37.86
C TRP A 281 15.39 -5.73 -36.54
N ILE A 282 14.80 -6.19 -35.43
CA ILE A 282 14.98 -5.56 -34.11
C ILE A 282 15.97 -6.38 -33.28
N ASP A 283 17.10 -5.76 -32.97
CA ASP A 283 18.12 -6.35 -32.10
C ASP A 283 17.67 -6.40 -30.63
N TYR A 284 17.51 -7.62 -30.11
CA TYR A 284 17.21 -7.86 -28.70
C TYR A 284 18.30 -7.32 -27.76
N ASP A 285 19.57 -7.53 -28.09
CA ASP A 285 20.67 -7.22 -27.17
C ASP A 285 20.80 -5.69 -27.00
N ARG A 286 20.49 -4.92 -28.05
CA ARG A 286 20.39 -3.45 -27.98
C ARG A 286 19.11 -2.94 -27.30
N HIS A 287 17.95 -3.51 -27.58
CA HIS A 287 16.66 -2.88 -27.22
C HIS A 287 15.92 -3.54 -26.06
N PHE A 288 16.22 -4.78 -25.70
CA PHE A 288 15.44 -5.58 -24.76
C PHE A 288 16.28 -6.40 -23.78
N SER A 289 17.57 -6.08 -23.62
CA SER A 289 18.48 -6.73 -22.66
C SER A 289 18.80 -5.83 -21.46
N PRO A 290 18.08 -5.93 -20.33
CA PRO A 290 18.33 -5.12 -19.15
C PRO A 290 19.60 -5.55 -18.40
N ARG A 291 20.29 -4.57 -17.81
CA ARG A 291 21.51 -4.79 -17.01
C ARG A 291 21.25 -5.37 -15.61
N TYR A 292 19.99 -5.35 -15.16
CA TYR A 292 19.55 -5.82 -13.84
C TYR A 292 18.83 -7.19 -13.92
N ASN A 293 18.82 -7.98 -12.84
CA ASN A 293 18.12 -9.28 -12.85
C ASN A 293 16.59 -9.10 -12.85
N PRO A 294 15.83 -10.07 -13.39
CA PRO A 294 14.38 -10.03 -13.31
C PRO A 294 13.88 -9.81 -11.88
N TRP A 295 12.86 -8.96 -11.72
CA TRP A 295 12.29 -8.53 -10.44
C TRP A 295 13.18 -7.66 -9.52
N GLU A 296 14.42 -7.32 -9.87
CA GLU A 296 15.14 -6.21 -9.20
C GLU A 296 14.47 -4.85 -9.50
N GLN A 297 13.80 -4.77 -10.65
CA GLN A 297 12.83 -3.73 -10.97
C GLN A 297 11.51 -4.38 -11.38
N ARG A 298 10.40 -3.63 -11.23
CA ARG A 298 9.07 -4.13 -11.58
C ARG A 298 9.02 -4.51 -13.06
N MET A 299 8.49 -5.69 -13.35
CA MET A 299 8.32 -6.21 -14.71
C MET A 299 7.28 -5.39 -15.47
N CYS A 300 7.47 -5.25 -16.78
CA CYS A 300 6.50 -4.64 -17.68
C CYS A 300 5.70 -5.73 -18.41
N TRP A 301 4.38 -5.60 -18.42
CA TRP A 301 3.48 -6.60 -19.01
C TRP A 301 2.86 -6.10 -20.31
N ASP A 302 3.09 -6.84 -21.39
CA ASP A 302 2.43 -6.63 -22.68
C ASP A 302 1.17 -7.52 -22.77
N VAL A 303 0.01 -6.90 -22.64
CA VAL A 303 -1.27 -7.61 -22.67
C VAL A 303 -1.59 -8.00 -24.10
N ASN A 304 -1.82 -9.30 -24.32
CA ASN A 304 -2.13 -9.91 -25.62
C ASN A 304 -1.04 -9.76 -26.69
N GLY A 305 0.17 -9.27 -26.36
CA GLY A 305 1.21 -9.06 -27.35
C GLY A 305 1.07 -7.76 -28.15
N SER A 306 0.24 -6.82 -27.69
CA SER A 306 -0.07 -5.56 -28.38
C SER A 306 1.16 -4.67 -28.62
N PHE A 307 2.09 -4.62 -27.67
CA PHE A 307 3.34 -3.89 -27.80
C PHE A 307 4.20 -4.51 -28.92
N PHE A 308 4.37 -5.83 -28.90
CA PHE A 308 5.15 -6.53 -29.92
C PHE A 308 4.47 -6.50 -31.31
N GLU A 309 3.14 -6.55 -31.37
CA GLU A 309 2.37 -6.37 -32.61
C GLU A 309 2.60 -4.96 -33.21
N ALA A 310 2.60 -3.91 -32.39
CA ALA A 310 2.90 -2.55 -32.86
C ALA A 310 4.31 -2.44 -33.47
N LEU A 311 5.30 -3.18 -32.93
CA LEU A 311 6.63 -3.27 -33.51
C LEU A 311 6.64 -4.04 -34.83
N ARG A 312 5.95 -5.20 -34.90
CA ARG A 312 5.87 -6.03 -36.11
C ARG A 312 5.17 -5.32 -37.27
N THR A 313 4.17 -4.50 -37.00
CA THR A 313 3.45 -3.71 -38.00
C THR A 313 4.21 -2.46 -38.46
N GLY A 314 5.34 -2.12 -37.83
CA GLY A 314 6.13 -0.93 -38.14
C GLY A 314 5.52 0.40 -37.64
N LYS A 315 4.33 0.35 -37.01
CA LYS A 315 3.69 1.52 -36.40
C LYS A 315 4.44 2.03 -35.17
N ALA A 316 5.24 1.16 -34.54
CA ALA A 316 6.08 1.52 -33.42
C ALA A 316 7.55 1.16 -33.64
N GLY A 317 8.43 1.85 -32.92
CA GLY A 317 9.87 1.59 -32.89
C GLY A 317 10.48 1.85 -31.52
N VAL A 318 11.75 1.45 -31.34
CA VAL A 318 12.52 1.68 -30.12
C VAL A 318 13.85 2.31 -30.47
N ALA A 319 14.17 3.44 -29.83
CA ALA A 319 15.48 4.07 -29.88
C ALA A 319 16.16 3.89 -28.52
N THR A 320 17.22 3.07 -28.47
CA THR A 320 18.03 2.91 -27.25
C THR A 320 19.28 3.78 -27.35
N GLY A 321 19.44 4.69 -26.39
CA GLY A 321 20.60 5.59 -26.32
C GLY A 321 20.40 6.70 -25.30
N ARG A 322 21.35 7.65 -25.27
CA ARG A 322 21.23 8.89 -24.52
C ARG A 322 20.74 10.00 -25.44
N ILE A 323 19.93 10.89 -24.88
CA ILE A 323 19.45 12.09 -25.55
C ILE A 323 20.56 13.13 -25.47
N GLU A 324 21.00 13.65 -26.61
CA GLU A 324 21.92 14.78 -26.67
C GLU A 324 21.14 16.08 -26.42
N THR A 325 20.09 16.31 -27.22
CA THR A 325 19.19 17.46 -27.08
C THR A 325 17.88 17.23 -27.82
N VAL A 326 16.81 17.87 -27.35
CA VAL A 326 15.54 17.98 -28.08
C VAL A 326 15.67 19.12 -29.09
N THR A 327 15.27 18.86 -30.32
CA THR A 327 15.26 19.83 -31.43
C THR A 327 13.83 20.33 -31.64
N ASP A 328 13.63 21.30 -32.52
CA ASP A 328 12.30 21.82 -32.87
C ASP A 328 11.33 20.72 -33.36
N GLY A 329 11.81 19.78 -34.18
CA GLY A 329 11.03 18.70 -34.78
C GLY A 329 11.20 17.29 -34.17
N GLY A 330 11.89 17.15 -33.03
CA GLY A 330 12.13 15.81 -32.46
C GLY A 330 13.25 15.73 -31.44
N ILE A 331 13.93 14.59 -31.41
CA ILE A 331 14.99 14.28 -30.44
C ILE A 331 16.26 13.88 -31.18
N ARG A 332 17.39 14.50 -30.84
CA ARG A 332 18.73 14.10 -31.31
C ARG A 332 19.40 13.23 -30.24
N MET A 333 19.90 12.07 -30.67
CA MET A 333 20.59 11.11 -29.81
C MET A 333 22.10 11.33 -29.89
N GLU A 334 22.83 10.95 -28.84
CA GLU A 334 24.31 11.06 -28.80
C GLU A 334 25.02 10.23 -29.89
N ASP A 335 24.36 9.20 -30.45
CA ASP A 335 24.89 8.39 -31.55
C ASP A 335 24.65 9.03 -32.94
N GLY A 336 24.17 10.28 -32.97
CA GLY A 336 23.88 11.04 -34.18
C GLY A 336 22.52 10.71 -34.82
N SER A 337 21.80 9.70 -34.34
CA SER A 337 20.46 9.38 -34.84
C SER A 337 19.42 10.40 -34.37
N THR A 338 18.33 10.53 -35.12
CA THR A 338 17.22 11.43 -34.81
C THR A 338 15.90 10.69 -34.72
N VAL A 339 15.04 11.16 -33.83
CA VAL A 339 13.66 10.68 -33.65
C VAL A 339 12.72 11.84 -33.88
N ASP A 340 12.12 11.90 -35.07
CA ASP A 340 11.09 12.88 -35.40
C ASP A 340 9.87 12.72 -34.48
N ALA A 341 9.34 13.84 -33.99
CA ALA A 341 8.14 13.86 -33.16
C ALA A 341 7.37 15.16 -33.33
N ASP A 342 6.04 15.05 -33.43
CA ASP A 342 5.10 16.16 -33.23
C ASP A 342 4.69 16.27 -31.75
N VAL A 343 4.84 15.16 -31.01
CA VAL A 343 4.47 15.04 -29.60
C VAL A 343 5.55 14.29 -28.84
N ILE A 344 5.99 14.86 -27.72
CA ILE A 344 6.89 14.20 -26.76
C ILE A 344 6.11 13.83 -25.51
N VAL A 345 6.14 12.55 -25.15
CA VAL A 345 5.52 12.03 -23.94
C VAL A 345 6.60 11.70 -22.92
N THR A 346 6.63 12.40 -21.80
CA THR A 346 7.66 12.22 -20.75
C THR A 346 7.22 11.13 -19.76
N ALA A 347 7.32 9.87 -20.15
CA ALA A 347 7.01 8.70 -19.31
C ALA A 347 8.16 8.38 -18.33
N THR A 348 8.63 9.40 -17.62
CA THR A 348 9.90 9.41 -16.86
C THR A 348 9.76 9.07 -15.38
N GLY A 349 8.59 8.58 -14.95
CA GLY A 349 8.31 8.19 -13.57
C GLY A 349 7.30 9.12 -12.89
N ILE A 350 7.06 8.87 -11.59
CA ILE A 350 6.11 9.63 -10.77
C ILE A 350 6.85 10.09 -9.52
N ASN A 351 6.61 11.34 -9.10
CA ASN A 351 7.15 11.83 -7.85
C ASN A 351 6.45 11.13 -6.66
N MET A 352 7.24 10.66 -5.70
CA MET A 352 6.70 9.94 -4.55
C MET A 352 6.51 10.89 -3.37
N LYS A 353 5.33 10.83 -2.75
CA LYS A 353 4.95 11.67 -1.62
C LYS A 353 4.10 10.87 -0.64
N ILE A 354 4.66 10.51 0.50
CA ILE A 354 3.95 9.73 1.53
C ILE A 354 3.03 10.63 2.35
N GLY A 355 1.92 10.06 2.81
CA GLY A 355 1.01 10.73 3.72
C GLY A 355 0.25 11.87 3.05
N ALA A 356 0.22 11.91 1.71
CA ALA A 356 -0.49 12.92 0.92
C ALA A 356 -0.19 14.37 1.32
N ASP A 357 1.06 14.66 1.69
CA ASP A 357 1.52 16.00 2.12
C ASP A 357 0.89 16.53 3.41
N ILE A 358 0.28 15.64 4.20
CA ILE A 358 -0.28 16.02 5.49
C ILE A 358 0.87 16.42 6.42
N ASP A 359 0.75 17.61 7.02
CA ASP A 359 1.63 18.04 8.10
C ASP A 359 1.30 17.21 9.35
N LEU A 360 1.99 16.07 9.47
CA LEU A 360 1.78 15.09 10.53
C LEU A 360 2.63 15.43 11.75
N ARG A 361 1.98 15.56 12.91
CA ARG A 361 2.61 15.93 14.19
C ARG A 361 2.20 15.00 15.34
N VAL A 362 3.06 14.93 16.35
CA VAL A 362 2.77 14.33 17.66
C VAL A 362 3.13 15.36 18.72
N ASP A 363 2.13 15.84 19.45
CA ASP A 363 2.25 16.89 20.47
C ASP A 363 2.93 18.16 19.94
N GLY A 364 2.60 18.54 18.69
CA GLY A 364 3.19 19.69 18.01
C GLY A 364 4.53 19.40 17.30
N GLU A 365 5.20 18.28 17.58
CA GLU A 365 6.46 17.91 16.93
C GLU A 365 6.21 17.22 15.59
N ARG A 366 6.90 17.67 14.53
CA ARG A 366 6.72 17.13 13.18
C ARG A 366 7.29 15.72 13.06
N VAL A 367 6.53 14.81 12.45
CA VAL A 367 6.97 13.45 12.14
C VAL A 367 7.79 13.44 10.84
N VAL A 368 9.07 13.06 10.94
CA VAL A 368 9.96 12.88 9.79
C VAL A 368 9.99 11.39 9.40
N TRP A 369 9.34 11.04 8.28
CA TRP A 369 9.13 9.64 7.87
C TRP A 369 10.42 8.84 7.69
N GLY A 370 11.44 9.39 7.00
CA GLY A 370 12.69 8.70 6.67
C GLY A 370 13.53 8.23 7.88
N GLU A 371 13.27 8.80 9.06
CA GLU A 371 13.96 8.50 10.30
C GLU A 371 13.23 7.48 11.18
N LYS A 372 12.00 7.09 10.80
CA LYS A 372 11.16 6.18 11.59
C LYS A 372 11.18 4.77 11.05
N LEU A 373 10.92 3.81 11.93
CA LEU A 373 10.71 2.42 11.55
C LEU A 373 9.22 2.09 11.35
N ALA A 374 8.92 1.21 10.40
CA ALA A 374 7.58 0.68 10.17
C ALA A 374 7.38 -0.65 10.90
N TRP A 375 6.46 -0.69 11.86
CA TRP A 375 6.05 -1.91 12.55
C TRP A 375 5.04 -2.69 11.70
N ASN A 376 5.39 -3.92 11.32
CA ASN A 376 4.57 -4.82 10.48
C ASN A 376 4.01 -4.13 9.22
N VAL A 377 4.72 -3.13 8.67
CA VAL A 377 4.26 -2.32 7.54
C VAL A 377 2.87 -1.69 7.76
N THR A 378 2.47 -1.52 9.02
CA THR A 378 1.10 -1.14 9.44
C THR A 378 1.09 0.10 10.33
N MET A 379 2.09 0.29 11.19
CA MET A 379 2.22 1.45 12.06
C MET A 379 3.62 2.03 12.00
N ILE A 380 3.78 3.29 12.38
CA ILE A 380 5.06 3.99 12.38
C ILE A 380 5.56 4.18 13.81
N GLU A 381 6.87 3.97 14.00
CA GLU A 381 7.55 4.18 15.26
C GLU A 381 7.28 5.58 15.83
N GLY A 382 6.88 5.60 17.10
CA GLY A 382 6.64 6.83 17.84
C GLY A 382 5.39 7.60 17.43
N VAL A 383 4.59 7.09 16.48
CA VAL A 383 3.34 7.71 16.05
C VAL A 383 2.14 6.96 16.66
N PRO A 384 1.40 7.57 17.59
CA PRO A 384 0.30 6.89 18.28
C PRO A 384 -0.93 6.66 17.39
N ASN A 385 -1.61 5.53 17.55
CA ASN A 385 -2.93 5.27 16.95
C ASN A 385 -3.05 5.57 15.44
N MET A 386 -1.97 5.41 14.68
CA MET A 386 -1.97 5.64 13.24
C MET A 386 -1.73 4.33 12.49
N GLY A 387 -2.69 3.98 11.63
CA GLY A 387 -2.53 2.95 10.60
C GLY A 387 -1.96 3.53 9.31
N PHE A 388 -1.01 2.83 8.71
CA PHE A 388 -0.38 3.16 7.43
C PHE A 388 -0.62 2.01 6.45
N MET A 389 -1.43 2.26 5.41
CA MET A 389 -1.83 1.22 4.46
C MET A 389 -0.85 1.15 3.30
N PHE A 390 0.12 0.26 3.41
CA PHE A 390 1.16 0.06 2.41
C PHE A 390 1.14 -1.37 1.86
N GLY A 391 1.16 -1.50 0.54
CA GLY A 391 1.02 -2.79 -0.14
C GLY A 391 2.36 -3.46 -0.45
N TYR A 392 2.27 -4.64 -1.07
CA TYR A 392 3.45 -5.36 -1.54
C TYR A 392 3.96 -4.81 -2.88
N THR A 393 5.28 -4.91 -3.08
CA THR A 393 5.98 -4.48 -4.30
C THR A 393 6.11 -5.61 -5.33
N ASN A 394 6.20 -6.85 -4.85
CA ASN A 394 6.33 -8.09 -5.63
C ASN A 394 5.00 -8.84 -5.83
N ALA A 395 3.93 -8.40 -5.17
CA ALA A 395 2.58 -8.97 -5.27
C ALA A 395 1.55 -7.86 -5.55
N ALA A 396 0.28 -8.24 -5.69
CA ALA A 396 -0.79 -7.25 -5.79
C ALA A 396 -0.85 -6.36 -4.54
N TRP A 397 -0.90 -5.04 -4.78
CA TRP A 397 -0.83 -4.01 -3.74
C TRP A 397 -1.87 -4.19 -2.62
N THR A 398 -3.09 -4.54 -2.98
CA THR A 398 -4.22 -4.69 -2.05
C THR A 398 -4.10 -5.90 -1.11
N LEU A 399 -3.28 -6.91 -1.44
CA LEU A 399 -3.01 -8.02 -0.51
C LEU A 399 -2.31 -7.53 0.76
N GLY A 400 -1.31 -6.66 0.61
CA GLY A 400 -0.57 -6.09 1.74
C GLY A 400 -1.44 -5.15 2.56
N ILE A 401 -2.26 -4.32 1.90
CA ILE A 401 -3.25 -3.46 2.57
C ILE A 401 -4.20 -4.28 3.42
N ASP A 402 -4.74 -5.38 2.88
CA ASP A 402 -5.73 -6.19 3.60
C ASP A 402 -5.13 -6.86 4.85
N ASN A 403 -3.86 -7.25 4.78
CA ASN A 403 -3.12 -7.73 5.94
C ASN A 403 -2.89 -6.60 6.96
N ALA A 404 -2.45 -5.42 6.51
CA ALA A 404 -2.19 -4.28 7.39
C ALA A 404 -3.44 -3.84 8.17
N ILE A 405 -4.58 -3.66 7.49
CA ILE A 405 -5.82 -3.30 8.18
C ILE A 405 -6.30 -4.40 9.12
N THR A 406 -6.11 -5.68 8.76
CA THR A 406 -6.48 -6.80 9.63
C THR A 406 -5.65 -6.82 10.92
N ILE A 407 -4.36 -6.51 10.83
CA ILE A 407 -3.48 -6.35 12.00
C ILE A 407 -3.97 -5.19 12.87
N LEU A 408 -4.27 -4.03 12.26
CA LEU A 408 -4.76 -2.86 12.97
C LEU A 408 -6.10 -3.13 13.67
N ILE A 409 -7.05 -3.81 13.01
CA ILE A 409 -8.33 -4.19 13.61
C ILE A 409 -8.13 -5.11 14.82
N ARG A 410 -7.23 -6.10 14.72
CA ARG A 410 -6.89 -6.98 15.86
C ARG A 410 -6.32 -6.18 17.02
N LEU A 411 -5.50 -5.18 16.73
CA LEU A 411 -4.92 -4.29 17.74
C LEU A 411 -6.00 -3.43 18.40
N ILE A 412 -6.91 -2.82 17.63
CA ILE A 412 -8.02 -2.03 18.15
C ILE A 412 -8.90 -2.89 19.06
N LYS A 413 -9.26 -4.12 18.64
CA LYS A 413 -10.02 -5.07 19.49
C LYS A 413 -9.29 -5.39 20.79
N PHE A 414 -7.98 -5.60 20.74
CA PHE A 414 -7.17 -5.83 21.93
C PHE A 414 -7.21 -4.62 22.86
N MET A 415 -7.11 -3.41 22.33
CA MET A 415 -7.18 -2.18 23.12
C MET A 415 -8.54 -1.99 23.78
N GLU A 416 -9.64 -2.20 23.06
CA GLU A 416 -11.00 -2.13 23.61
C GLU A 416 -11.22 -3.13 24.76
N CYS A 417 -10.75 -4.37 24.58
CA CYS A 417 -10.86 -5.40 25.62
C CYS A 417 -10.10 -5.06 26.91
N ASN A 418 -9.04 -4.26 26.82
CA ASN A 418 -8.17 -3.94 27.95
C ASN A 418 -8.32 -2.48 28.44
N GLY A 419 -9.18 -1.68 27.80
CA GLY A 419 -9.40 -0.27 28.15
C GLY A 419 -8.25 0.67 27.76
N TYR A 420 -7.40 0.30 26.80
CA TYR A 420 -6.29 1.14 26.35
C TYR A 420 -6.77 2.29 25.47
N ALA A 421 -6.30 3.51 25.75
CA ALA A 421 -6.63 4.70 24.98
C ALA A 421 -5.72 4.86 23.75
N SER A 422 -4.44 4.53 23.90
CA SER A 422 -3.46 4.64 22.83
C SER A 422 -2.48 3.48 22.77
N VAL A 423 -1.90 3.33 21.59
CA VAL A 423 -0.87 2.37 21.26
C VAL A 423 0.21 3.02 20.39
N VAL A 424 1.47 2.76 20.75
CA VAL A 424 2.64 3.33 20.06
C VAL A 424 3.69 2.23 19.83
N PRO A 425 4.13 2.00 18.58
CA PRO A 425 5.30 1.16 18.32
C PRO A 425 6.57 1.85 18.82
N ARG A 426 7.42 1.12 19.53
CA ARG A 426 8.70 1.61 20.05
C ARG A 426 9.81 0.61 19.75
N VAL A 427 10.99 1.13 19.44
CA VAL A 427 12.22 0.33 19.35
C VAL A 427 12.80 0.16 20.76
N PRO A 428 13.04 -1.08 21.23
CA PRO A 428 13.76 -1.29 22.49
C PRO A 428 15.16 -0.68 22.41
N LYS A 429 15.61 -0.01 23.49
CA LYS A 429 16.87 0.73 23.52
C LYS A 429 18.11 -0.15 23.28
N GLU A 430 17.97 -1.45 23.51
CA GLU A 430 19.03 -2.45 23.46
C GLU A 430 19.22 -3.06 22.07
N VAL A 431 18.37 -2.73 21.09
CA VAL A 431 18.39 -3.36 19.76
C VAL A 431 19.09 -2.45 18.74
N LYS A 432 20.30 -2.83 18.32
CA LYS A 432 20.87 -2.39 17.04
C LYS A 432 20.34 -3.34 15.97
N ALA A 433 19.43 -2.86 15.15
CA ALA A 433 18.83 -3.64 14.07
C ALA A 433 19.25 -3.05 12.72
N ASP A 434 19.69 -3.92 11.80
CA ASP A 434 19.92 -3.53 10.43
C ASP A 434 18.58 -3.15 9.78
N THR A 435 18.55 -1.95 9.21
CA THR A 435 17.35 -1.39 8.60
C THR A 435 17.26 -1.79 7.14
N VAL A 436 16.09 -2.23 6.71
CA VAL A 436 15.79 -2.55 5.31
C VAL A 436 14.90 -1.50 4.67
N ARG A 437 15.05 -1.30 3.36
CA ARG A 437 14.18 -0.43 2.56
C ARG A 437 12.78 -1.04 2.42
N LEU A 438 11.76 -0.18 2.35
CA LEU A 438 10.37 -0.62 2.14
C LEU A 438 10.13 -1.04 0.70
N PHE A 439 10.70 -0.31 -0.26
CA PHE A 439 10.83 -0.77 -1.63
C PHE A 439 12.18 -1.49 -1.80
N GLN A 440 12.11 -2.80 -2.03
CA GLN A 440 13.27 -3.57 -2.45
C GLN A 440 13.60 -3.40 -3.96
N LEU A 441 12.97 -2.44 -4.63
CA LEU A 441 13.14 -2.21 -6.07
C LEU A 441 14.24 -1.17 -6.33
N THR A 442 15.10 -1.42 -7.31
CA THR A 442 16.24 -0.55 -7.65
C THR A 442 15.91 0.54 -8.68
N SER A 443 14.64 0.67 -9.08
CA SER A 443 14.21 1.65 -10.07
C SER A 443 14.49 3.10 -9.64
N THR A 444 14.73 4.01 -10.59
CA THR A 444 15.06 5.41 -10.31
C THR A 444 13.99 6.11 -9.47
N SER A 445 12.70 5.83 -9.73
CA SER A 445 11.60 6.39 -8.94
C SER A 445 11.58 5.90 -7.50
N ALA A 446 11.92 4.62 -7.28
CA ALA A 446 11.98 4.05 -5.93
C ALA A 446 13.19 4.58 -5.16
N THR A 447 14.35 4.67 -5.79
CA THR A 447 15.63 4.94 -5.09
C THR A 447 15.91 6.41 -4.83
N ARG A 448 15.45 7.34 -5.68
CA ARG A 448 15.90 8.76 -5.63
C ARG A 448 15.47 9.51 -4.36
N HIS A 449 14.45 9.04 -3.64
CA HIS A 449 13.92 9.71 -2.46
C HIS A 449 13.61 8.79 -1.28
N GLU A 450 13.68 7.47 -1.44
CA GLU A 450 13.25 6.50 -0.42
C GLU A 450 13.90 6.71 0.94
N ASP A 451 15.23 6.92 0.99
CA ASP A 451 15.95 7.06 2.26
C ASP A 451 15.52 8.29 3.08
N THR A 452 14.81 9.25 2.46
CA THR A 452 14.31 10.48 3.09
C THR A 452 12.80 10.50 3.30
N ILE A 453 12.04 9.84 2.42
CA ILE A 453 10.57 9.93 2.42
C ILE A 453 9.89 8.71 3.02
N LEU A 454 10.50 7.54 2.98
CA LEU A 454 9.92 6.28 3.44
C LEU A 454 10.50 5.87 4.80
N PRO A 455 9.66 5.42 5.74
CA PRO A 455 10.17 4.77 6.94
C PRO A 455 10.92 3.50 6.57
N ARG A 456 11.81 3.02 7.44
CA ARG A 456 12.57 1.79 7.19
C ARG A 456 11.93 0.59 7.87
N GLY A 457 12.16 -0.59 7.33
CA GLY A 457 11.85 -1.84 7.99
C GLY A 457 12.99 -2.32 8.88
N VAL A 458 12.73 -3.32 9.71
CA VAL A 458 13.76 -4.14 10.35
C VAL A 458 13.76 -5.51 9.67
N GLU A 459 14.96 -6.01 9.34
CA GLU A 459 15.23 -7.17 8.50
C GLU A 459 14.33 -8.39 8.82
N ARG A 460 14.06 -8.69 10.10
CA ARG A 460 13.26 -9.85 10.49
C ARG A 460 11.74 -9.70 10.40
N ILE A 461 11.21 -8.49 10.22
CA ILE A 461 9.75 -8.23 10.18
C ILE A 461 9.22 -8.16 8.74
N PHE A 462 10.08 -7.89 7.77
CA PHE A 462 9.72 -7.93 6.34
C PHE A 462 9.83 -9.32 5.73
N LEU A 463 10.54 -10.22 6.42
CA LEU A 463 10.86 -11.56 5.95
C LEU A 463 9.89 -12.58 6.56
N GLY A 464 8.61 -12.45 6.22
CA GLY A 464 7.79 -13.64 6.04
C GLY A 464 8.34 -14.44 4.86
N GLN A 465 9.41 -15.22 5.09
CA GLN A 465 10.22 -15.99 4.14
C GLN A 465 11.21 -15.22 3.23
N GLN A 466 12.35 -14.76 3.74
CA GLN A 466 13.59 -14.78 2.94
C GLN A 466 14.80 -14.90 3.90
N SER A 467 15.23 -16.11 4.22
CA SER A 467 16.59 -16.31 4.72
C SER A 467 17.49 -16.57 3.51
N GLN A 468 18.44 -15.68 3.21
CA GLN A 468 19.61 -16.05 2.41
C GLN A 468 20.46 -17.03 3.24
N PRO A 469 20.97 -18.13 2.66
CA PRO A 469 21.96 -18.96 3.30
C PRO A 469 23.35 -18.50 2.89
N ASP A 470 24.06 -17.79 3.76
CA ASP A 470 25.51 -17.66 3.65
C ASP A 470 26.17 -18.55 4.72
N ALA A 471 26.63 -19.73 4.26
CA ALA A 471 27.81 -20.53 4.67
C ALA A 471 28.05 -20.89 6.17
N PRO A 472 28.87 -21.92 6.48
CA PRO A 472 28.63 -22.84 7.59
C PRO A 472 29.02 -22.29 8.97
N GLU A 473 28.21 -22.65 9.96
CA GLU A 473 28.43 -22.45 11.39
C GLU A 473 29.77 -23.05 11.85
N SER A 474 30.59 -22.22 12.52
CA SER A 474 31.54 -22.71 13.52
C SER A 474 30.77 -23.16 14.76
N PRO A 475 31.06 -24.33 15.34
CA PRO A 475 30.38 -24.79 16.53
C PRO A 475 31.03 -24.14 17.74
N ASP A 476 30.38 -23.17 18.38
CA ASP A 476 30.52 -22.88 19.81
C ASP A 476 29.51 -21.80 20.27
N GLY A 477 28.67 -22.15 21.25
CA GLY A 477 28.32 -21.27 22.37
C GLY A 477 27.23 -20.19 22.24
N GLU A 478 26.04 -20.54 22.74
CA GLU A 478 25.13 -19.72 23.58
C GLU A 478 24.44 -18.42 23.06
N HIS A 479 23.10 -18.55 22.91
CA HIS A 479 22.04 -17.60 23.32
C HIS A 479 22.14 -16.11 22.90
N GLY A 480 21.59 -15.79 21.72
CA GLY A 480 21.16 -14.44 21.34
C GLY A 480 19.64 -14.32 21.17
N ARG A 481 18.95 -13.68 22.13
CA ARG A 481 17.51 -13.38 22.09
C ARG A 481 17.17 -12.36 21.00
N GLY A 482 16.04 -12.58 20.32
CA GLY A 482 15.61 -11.87 19.12
C GLY A 482 15.28 -10.39 19.29
N ALA A 483 15.65 -9.60 18.28
CA ALA A 483 15.23 -8.23 18.07
C ALA A 483 13.83 -8.17 17.45
N ALA A 484 12.84 -7.64 18.18
CA ALA A 484 11.51 -7.36 17.67
C ALA A 484 11.09 -5.94 18.12
N LEU A 485 10.53 -5.13 17.21
CA LEU A 485 9.84 -3.90 17.62
C LEU A 485 8.69 -4.27 18.56
N GLY A 486 8.67 -3.66 19.74
CA GLY A 486 7.60 -3.82 20.72
C GLY A 486 6.47 -2.82 20.49
N VAL A 487 5.27 -3.20 20.91
CA VAL A 487 4.10 -2.30 20.94
C VAL A 487 3.76 -2.02 22.39
N VAL A 488 3.73 -0.74 22.78
CA VAL A 488 3.35 -0.32 24.15
C VAL A 488 1.96 0.30 24.10
N ALA A 489 1.05 -0.22 24.92
CA ALA A 489 -0.30 0.32 25.12
C ALA A 489 -0.39 1.02 26.48
N SER A 490 -1.04 2.19 26.53
CA SER A 490 -1.11 3.02 27.74
C SER A 490 -2.54 3.32 28.18
N ASN A 491 -2.74 3.39 29.49
CA ASN A 491 -4.01 3.75 30.16
C ASN A 491 -4.00 5.17 30.77
N ALA A 492 -2.89 5.92 30.67
CA ALA A 492 -2.70 7.14 31.47
C ALA A 492 -2.94 8.46 30.69
N PRO A 493 -3.48 9.51 31.33
CA PRO A 493 -3.40 10.88 30.84
C PRO A 493 -1.94 11.34 30.96
N VAL A 494 -1.38 11.84 29.87
CA VAL A 494 0.01 12.26 29.82
C VAL A 494 0.26 13.40 30.81
N ARG A 495 1.05 13.11 31.85
CA ARG A 495 1.61 14.13 32.73
C ARG A 495 2.68 14.88 31.97
N LEU A 496 2.43 16.17 31.75
CA LEU A 496 3.46 17.15 31.44
C LEU A 496 4.49 17.11 32.58
N VAL A 497 5.74 16.83 32.23
CA VAL A 497 6.87 17.04 33.14
C VAL A 497 7.04 18.55 33.24
N HIS A 498 6.65 19.12 34.38
CA HIS A 498 7.13 20.43 34.78
C HIS A 498 8.54 20.26 35.32
N ASP A 499 9.53 20.78 34.61
CA ASP A 499 10.85 21.00 35.17
C ASP A 499 10.78 22.15 36.17
N GLU A 500 11.08 21.87 37.44
CA GLU A 500 11.62 22.86 38.37
C GLU A 500 13.02 22.40 38.84
N PRO A 501 13.94 23.34 39.11
CA PRO A 501 15.39 23.10 39.07
C PRO A 501 15.95 22.44 40.35
N PRO A 502 17.19 21.90 40.31
CA PRO A 502 17.65 20.96 41.32
C PRO A 502 18.07 21.65 42.61
N ALA A 503 17.44 21.28 43.73
CA ALA A 503 17.96 21.55 45.06
C ALA A 503 18.79 20.35 45.56
N ALA A 504 20.04 20.65 45.91
CA ALA A 504 21.00 19.71 46.49
C ALA A 504 20.51 19.09 47.81
N ARG A 505 20.86 17.82 48.01
CA ARG A 505 20.95 17.15 49.32
C ARG A 505 22.36 16.53 49.41
N PRO A 506 22.90 16.13 50.57
CA PRO A 506 22.19 15.74 51.82
C PRO A 506 22.91 16.24 53.10
N VAL A 507 22.44 15.88 54.32
CA VAL A 507 23.15 15.01 55.29
C VAL A 507 22.21 14.72 56.50
N LEU A 508 22.16 13.44 56.95
CA LEU A 508 22.28 12.91 58.33
C LEU A 508 21.25 11.84 58.78
N ARG A 509 21.80 10.62 58.90
CA ARG A 509 21.70 9.55 59.93
C ARG A 509 20.35 9.11 60.56
N SER A 510 20.11 7.81 60.36
CA SER A 510 19.46 6.69 61.09
C SER A 510 19.28 6.76 62.63
N PRO A 511 18.72 5.73 63.34
CA PRO A 511 17.82 4.60 62.95
C PRO A 511 16.73 4.24 64.01
N GLY A 512 15.86 3.23 63.74
CA GLY A 512 15.37 2.36 64.85
C GLY A 512 14.05 1.56 64.71
N ARG A 513 14.18 0.23 64.90
CA ARG A 513 13.25 -0.82 65.43
C ARG A 513 12.09 -1.30 64.53
N LEU A 514 11.91 -2.59 64.17
CA LEU A 514 11.84 -3.93 64.83
C LEU A 514 10.44 -4.37 65.32
N ARG A 515 10.03 -5.56 64.83
CA ARG A 515 9.10 -6.59 65.41
C ARG A 515 7.59 -6.30 65.35
N GLU A 516 6.65 -7.25 65.27
CA GLU A 516 6.58 -8.73 65.13
C GLU A 516 5.08 -9.13 64.99
N ARG A 517 4.80 -10.29 64.34
CA ARG A 517 3.75 -11.31 64.71
C ARG A 517 2.25 -10.91 64.64
N ARG A 518 1.24 -11.77 64.46
CA ARG A 518 1.02 -13.22 64.18
C ARG A 518 -0.51 -13.44 64.05
N GLU A 519 -0.91 -14.56 63.42
CA GLU A 519 -2.06 -15.46 63.79
C GLU A 519 -3.52 -14.92 63.75
N VAL A 520 -4.63 -15.65 63.54
CA VAL A 520 -4.99 -17.07 63.27
C VAL A 520 -6.51 -17.16 62.97
N ALA A 521 -6.86 -17.95 61.96
CA ALA A 521 -7.95 -18.95 61.83
C ALA A 521 -9.45 -18.69 62.10
N GLU A 522 -10.28 -19.53 61.41
CA GLU A 522 -11.40 -20.38 61.91
C GLU A 522 -12.44 -20.59 60.76
N GLN A 523 -12.49 -21.74 60.05
CA GLN A 523 -13.23 -23.02 60.24
C GLN A 523 -14.78 -23.05 60.03
N ALA A 524 -15.23 -24.07 59.26
CA ALA A 524 -16.45 -24.93 59.36
C ALA A 524 -17.31 -25.02 58.06
N ARG A 525 -17.27 -26.14 57.29
CA ARG A 525 -18.15 -27.38 57.25
C ARG A 525 -19.58 -27.13 56.67
N VAL A 526 -20.09 -27.64 55.52
CA VAL A 526 -20.27 -29.00 54.88
C VAL A 526 -21.68 -29.62 55.22
N PRO A 527 -22.39 -30.45 54.38
CA PRO A 527 -23.41 -30.23 53.31
C PRO A 527 -24.70 -31.11 53.59
N PRO A 528 -25.26 -32.01 52.71
CA PRO A 528 -25.73 -32.00 51.30
C PRO A 528 -27.26 -32.40 51.18
N ASP A 529 -27.79 -32.58 49.95
CA ASP A 529 -28.31 -33.88 49.41
C ASP A 529 -29.51 -33.83 48.41
N ALA A 530 -29.54 -34.85 47.53
CA ALA A 530 -30.67 -35.51 46.85
C ALA A 530 -31.32 -34.99 45.53
N THR A 531 -31.02 -35.72 44.45
CA THR A 531 -31.82 -36.02 43.21
C THR A 531 -32.90 -37.12 43.48
N PRO A 532 -33.59 -37.82 42.52
CA PRO A 532 -33.95 -37.64 41.08
C PRO A 532 -35.43 -38.02 40.71
N ARG A 533 -35.88 -37.79 39.46
CA ARG A 533 -36.70 -38.71 38.58
C ARG A 533 -37.17 -38.02 37.28
N LYS A 534 -36.72 -38.50 36.10
CA LYS A 534 -37.41 -39.33 35.07
C LYS A 534 -38.65 -38.75 34.37
N SER A 535 -38.54 -38.49 33.07
CA SER A 535 -39.25 -39.19 31.95
C SER A 535 -39.56 -38.28 30.75
N GLY A 536 -39.56 -38.86 29.53
CA GLY A 536 -40.40 -38.39 28.42
C GLY A 536 -39.71 -37.86 27.15
N MET A 537 -39.65 -38.71 26.13
CA MET A 537 -39.23 -38.43 24.74
C MET A 537 -40.04 -37.31 24.05
N THR A 538 -39.43 -36.56 23.13
CA THR A 538 -39.62 -36.69 21.66
C THR A 538 -39.14 -35.47 20.84
N SER A 539 -38.50 -35.79 19.71
CA SER A 539 -38.50 -35.09 18.41
C SER A 539 -37.51 -33.95 18.09
N SER A 540 -36.87 -34.18 16.94
CA SER A 540 -36.52 -33.23 15.86
C SER A 540 -35.36 -32.25 16.08
N SER A 541 -34.20 -32.65 15.56
CA SER A 541 -32.99 -31.84 15.42
C SER A 541 -33.05 -30.95 14.17
N ALA A 542 -33.09 -29.63 14.37
CA ALA A 542 -32.68 -28.63 13.37
C ALA A 542 -31.50 -27.83 13.94
N ARG A 543 -30.25 -28.21 13.59
CA ARG A 543 -29.06 -27.43 13.96
C ARG A 543 -28.87 -26.27 12.99
N LYS A 544 -29.26 -25.07 13.43
CA LYS A 544 -28.66 -23.81 12.99
C LYS A 544 -27.21 -23.77 13.46
N TYR A 545 -26.27 -23.57 12.53
CA TYR A 545 -24.89 -23.24 12.84
C TYR A 545 -24.78 -21.72 13.02
N GLU A 546 -24.85 -21.25 14.26
CA GLU A 546 -24.40 -19.90 14.64
C GLU A 546 -22.91 -19.95 14.97
N PRO A 547 -22.08 -19.00 14.48
CA PRO A 547 -20.71 -18.87 14.97
C PRO A 547 -20.74 -18.20 16.35
N LYS A 548 -20.43 -18.98 17.40
CA LYS A 548 -20.21 -18.47 18.77
C LYS A 548 -19.05 -17.47 18.77
N ALA A 549 -19.36 -16.18 18.78
CA ALA A 549 -18.48 -15.17 19.37
C ALA A 549 -18.37 -15.46 20.87
N ARG A 550 -17.17 -15.71 21.39
CA ARG A 550 -16.95 -15.78 22.85
C ARG A 550 -17.15 -14.37 23.42
N PRO A 551 -18.09 -14.15 24.35
CA PRO A 551 -18.13 -12.90 25.09
C PRO A 551 -16.93 -12.86 26.04
N CYS A 552 -16.28 -11.70 26.14
CA CYS A 552 -15.24 -11.46 27.13
C CYS A 552 -15.90 -11.44 28.52
N SER A 553 -15.72 -12.51 29.30
CA SER A 553 -16.22 -12.58 30.68
C SER A 553 -15.40 -11.62 31.55
N ARG A 554 -16.01 -10.51 32.00
CA ARG A 554 -15.47 -9.69 33.09
C ARG A 554 -15.36 -10.56 34.34
N ARG A 555 -14.13 -10.89 34.75
CA ARG A 555 -13.87 -11.35 36.13
C ARG A 555 -13.93 -10.13 37.04
N THR A 556 -15.09 -9.89 37.64
CA THR A 556 -15.19 -9.09 38.85
C THR A 556 -14.49 -9.85 39.98
N ARG A 557 -13.34 -9.34 40.44
CA ARG A 557 -12.77 -9.74 41.73
C ARG A 557 -13.52 -8.95 42.81
N ALA A 558 -14.30 -9.67 43.61
CA ALA A 558 -14.75 -9.22 44.92
C ALA A 558 -13.90 -9.96 45.96
N THR A 559 -13.18 -9.19 46.78
CA THR A 559 -12.88 -9.34 48.21
C THR A 559 -12.08 -8.12 48.62
#